data_AF-A0A1C6PCA2-F1
#
_entry.id   AF-A0A1C6PCA2-F1
#
_cell.length_a   1.000
_cell.length_b   1.000
_cell.length_c   1.000
_cell.angle_alpha   90.00
_cell.angle_beta   90.00
_cell.angle_gamma   90.00
#
_symmetry.space_group_name_H-M   'P 1'
#
loop_
_entity.id
_entity.type
_entity.pdbx_description
1 polymer ?
#
loop_
_entity_poly.entity_id
_entity_poly.type
_entity_poly.pdbx_seq_one_letter_code
_entity_poly.pdbx_strand_id
1 'polypeptide(L)'
;MVGMRIPPRITTLGGIAALLSVLFVGGPVTASAATPPQAAAVGSICYSALPSQAHDTLDLIDAGGPFPYEQDGTVFQNREALLPSRSTGYYHEYTVITPGSSDRGARRIVTGEEAQEDYYTADHYESFDLVDHDC
;
A
#
# COMPACT_ATOMS: atom_id res chain seq x y z
N MET A 1 2.73 -16.97 60.30
CA MET A 1 1.71 -17.43 61.28
C MET A 1 1.12 -16.22 61.97
N VAL A 2 -0.19 -16.27 62.20
CA VAL A 2 -1.02 -15.32 62.99
C VAL A 2 -1.24 -13.97 62.30
N GLY A 3 -2.45 -13.48 62.05
CA GLY A 3 -3.76 -13.86 62.57
C GLY A 3 -4.52 -12.58 62.93
N MET A 4 -5.71 -12.43 62.34
CA MET A 4 -6.62 -11.28 62.33
C MET A 4 -7.10 -10.77 63.70
N ARG A 5 -7.52 -9.49 63.76
CA ARG A 5 -8.67 -8.93 64.55
C ARG A 5 -9.16 -7.64 63.83
N ILE A 6 -10.16 -7.61 62.94
CA ILE A 6 -11.66 -7.57 63.04
C ILE A 6 -12.24 -6.53 64.07
N PRO A 7 -13.44 -5.92 63.89
CA PRO A 7 -13.80 -4.60 63.32
C PRO A 7 -14.55 -3.67 64.35
N PRO A 8 -15.32 -2.64 63.93
CA PRO A 8 -16.78 -2.85 63.93
C PRO A 8 -17.54 -2.25 62.72
N ARG A 9 -18.77 -2.76 62.58
CA ARG A 9 -19.78 -2.45 61.57
C ARG A 9 -20.53 -1.18 61.92
N ILE A 10 -20.97 -0.42 60.91
CA ILE A 10 -22.14 0.45 61.01
C ILE A 10 -23.07 0.10 59.84
N THR A 11 -24.22 -0.46 60.20
CA THR A 11 -25.42 -0.61 59.37
C THR A 11 -26.33 0.59 59.61
N THR A 12 -26.77 1.26 58.54
CA THR A 12 -28.04 2.01 58.53
C THR A 12 -28.66 1.90 57.14
N LEU A 13 -29.87 1.33 57.09
CA LEU A 13 -30.82 1.42 55.99
C LEU A 13 -31.27 2.87 55.77
N GLY A 14 -31.62 3.22 54.53
CA GLY A 14 -32.58 4.29 54.27
C GLY A 14 -32.51 4.87 52.86
N GLY A 15 -33.66 4.91 52.18
CA GLY A 15 -33.94 5.94 51.18
C GLY A 15 -34.13 5.46 49.75
N ILE A 16 -35.35 5.63 49.26
CA ILE A 16 -35.84 5.34 47.92
C ILE A 16 -35.69 6.63 47.08
N ALA A 17 -35.64 6.48 45.74
CA ALA A 17 -35.83 7.50 44.69
C ALA A 17 -34.58 8.33 44.30
N ALA A 18 -34.27 8.60 43.03
CA ALA A 18 -35.06 8.53 41.80
C ALA A 18 -34.16 8.15 40.60
N LEU A 19 -34.69 7.33 39.71
CA LEU A 19 -34.17 7.12 38.35
C LEU A 19 -34.32 8.43 37.57
N LEU A 20 -33.22 9.12 37.29
CA LEU A 20 -33.16 10.16 36.25
C LEU A 20 -32.66 9.50 34.96
N SER A 21 -33.61 8.99 34.19
CA SER A 21 -33.41 8.58 32.80
C SER A 21 -33.11 9.82 31.96
N VAL A 22 -31.84 10.09 31.67
CA VAL A 22 -31.46 11.05 30.64
C VAL A 22 -31.66 10.38 29.30
N LEU A 23 -32.74 10.77 28.61
CA LEU A 23 -33.06 10.37 27.26
C LEU A 23 -32.01 10.98 26.31
N PHE A 24 -30.89 10.29 26.08
CA PHE A 24 -30.06 10.58 24.93
C PHE A 24 -30.84 10.18 23.69
N VAL A 25 -31.37 11.17 22.98
CA VAL A 25 -31.85 11.02 21.60
C VAL A 25 -30.63 10.78 20.72
N GLY A 26 -30.14 9.53 20.74
CA GLY A 26 -29.12 9.03 19.84
C GLY A 26 -29.78 8.74 18.50
N GLY A 27 -29.83 9.75 17.62
CA GLY A 27 -30.08 9.50 16.20
C GLY A 27 -28.99 8.57 15.65
N PRO A 28 -29.30 7.67 14.70
CA PRO A 28 -28.30 6.82 14.11
C PRO A 28 -27.27 7.71 13.39
N VAL A 29 -26.05 7.78 13.96
CA VAL A 29 -24.87 8.22 13.21
C VAL A 29 -24.62 7.14 12.16
N THR A 30 -25.13 7.35 10.95
CA THR A 30 -24.73 6.58 9.79
C THR A 30 -23.29 6.96 9.48
N ALA A 31 -22.34 6.14 9.94
CA ALA A 31 -20.97 6.24 9.46
C ALA A 31 -21.00 5.97 7.96
N SER A 32 -20.72 7.00 7.17
CA SER A 32 -20.51 6.82 5.73
C SER A 32 -19.23 6.00 5.58
N ALA A 33 -19.36 4.73 5.19
CA ALA A 33 -18.21 3.91 4.85
C ALA A 33 -17.52 4.61 3.67
N ALA A 34 -16.31 5.14 3.91
CA ALA A 34 -15.50 5.67 2.84
C ALA A 34 -15.18 4.50 1.90
N THR A 35 -15.62 4.61 0.65
CA THR A 35 -15.15 3.71 -0.41
C THR A 35 -13.62 3.82 -0.42
N PRO A 36 -12.88 2.71 -0.25
CA PRO A 36 -11.43 2.78 -0.39
C PRO A 36 -11.12 3.37 -1.76
N PRO A 37 -10.09 4.24 -1.87
CA PRO A 37 -9.67 4.75 -3.17
C PRO A 37 -9.43 3.54 -4.07
N GLN A 38 -10.25 3.44 -5.12
CA GLN A 38 -10.09 2.43 -6.14
C GLN A 38 -8.90 2.90 -6.97
N ALA A 39 -7.85 2.08 -7.07
CA ALA A 39 -6.71 2.38 -7.92
C ALA A 39 -7.22 2.73 -9.33
N ALA A 40 -6.53 3.66 -10.01
CA ALA A 40 -6.77 3.88 -11.43
C ALA A 40 -6.74 2.53 -12.17
N ALA A 41 -7.54 2.37 -13.21
CA ALA A 41 -7.55 1.12 -13.98
C ALA A 41 -6.15 0.94 -14.59
N VAL A 42 -5.35 0.03 -14.02
CA VAL A 42 -4.06 -0.36 -14.56
C VAL A 42 -4.30 -1.09 -15.88
N GLY A 43 -3.57 -0.69 -16.91
CA GLY A 43 -3.63 -1.37 -18.20
C GLY A 43 -2.93 -2.73 -18.15
N SER A 44 -2.74 -3.35 -19.32
CA SER A 44 -2.05 -4.62 -19.44
C SER A 44 -1.24 -4.64 -20.73
N ILE A 45 -0.03 -5.17 -20.65
CA ILE A 45 0.89 -5.33 -21.76
C ILE A 45 1.46 -6.74 -21.73
N CYS A 46 1.45 -7.42 -22.88
CA CYS A 46 2.17 -8.68 -23.03
C CYS A 46 3.67 -8.44 -22.83
N TYR A 47 4.35 -9.30 -22.11
CA TYR A 47 5.80 -9.35 -22.00
C TYR A 47 6.44 -9.27 -23.39
N SER A 48 5.99 -10.06 -24.37
CA SER A 48 6.53 -10.00 -25.74
C SER A 48 6.34 -8.67 -26.48
N ALA A 49 5.45 -7.79 -26.00
CA ALA A 49 5.20 -6.47 -26.56
C ALA A 49 6.03 -5.36 -25.90
N LEU A 50 6.78 -5.67 -24.84
CA LEU A 50 7.68 -4.72 -24.20
C LEU A 50 8.81 -4.28 -25.15
N PRO A 51 9.34 -3.05 -25.00
CA PRO A 51 10.57 -2.68 -25.69
C PRO A 51 11.72 -3.57 -25.17
N SER A 52 12.69 -3.88 -26.04
CA SER A 52 13.78 -4.80 -25.66
C SER A 52 14.56 -4.36 -24.42
N GLN A 53 14.69 -3.05 -24.19
CA GLN A 53 15.36 -2.51 -23.02
C GLN A 53 14.64 -2.83 -21.70
N ALA A 54 13.32 -3.08 -21.74
CA ALA A 54 12.60 -3.49 -20.55
C ALA A 54 12.90 -4.95 -20.18
N HIS A 55 13.13 -5.82 -21.17
CA HIS A 55 13.64 -7.18 -20.94
C HIS A 55 15.02 -7.15 -20.28
N ASP A 56 15.93 -6.31 -20.79
CA ASP A 56 17.25 -6.13 -20.17
C ASP A 56 17.12 -5.70 -18.69
N THR A 57 16.17 -4.81 -18.37
CA THR A 57 15.88 -4.39 -16.99
C THR A 57 15.32 -5.53 -16.15
N LEU A 58 14.38 -6.34 -16.67
CA LEU A 58 13.82 -7.49 -15.96
C LEU A 58 14.89 -8.56 -15.67
N ASP A 59 15.77 -8.84 -16.63
CA ASP A 59 16.91 -9.75 -16.45
C ASP A 59 17.86 -9.26 -15.34
N LEU A 60 18.08 -7.94 -15.25
CA LEU A 60 18.89 -7.34 -14.17
C LEU A 60 18.20 -7.43 -12.81
N ILE A 61 16.87 -7.27 -12.76
CA ILE A 61 16.08 -7.42 -11.53
C ILE A 61 16.21 -8.86 -11.02
N ASP A 62 16.01 -9.84 -11.90
CA ASP A 62 16.16 -11.28 -11.58
C ASP A 62 17.57 -11.62 -11.08
N ALA A 63 18.60 -11.00 -11.65
CA ALA A 63 19.99 -11.17 -11.23
C ALA A 63 20.36 -10.42 -9.95
N GLY A 64 19.53 -9.48 -9.47
CA GLY A 64 19.86 -8.58 -8.37
C GLY A 64 20.90 -7.51 -8.71
N GLY A 65 20.97 -7.11 -9.99
CA GLY A 65 21.90 -6.11 -10.53
C GLY A 65 23.19 -6.71 -11.13
N PRO A 66 24.24 -5.89 -11.35
CA PRO A 66 24.35 -4.47 -10.97
C PRO A 66 23.44 -3.56 -11.81
N PHE A 67 22.82 -2.58 -11.16
CA PHE A 67 21.95 -1.62 -11.84
C PHE A 67 22.73 -0.40 -12.37
N PRO A 68 22.33 0.16 -13.52
CA PRO A 68 23.04 1.26 -14.16
C PRO A 68 22.86 2.61 -13.45
N TYR A 69 21.76 2.82 -12.71
CA TYR A 69 21.50 4.07 -12.01
C TYR A 69 21.36 3.86 -10.50
N GLU A 70 21.79 4.86 -9.73
CA GLU A 70 21.75 4.83 -8.26
C GLU A 70 20.33 4.76 -7.67
N GLN A 71 19.31 5.16 -8.45
CA GLN A 71 17.91 5.11 -8.04
C GLN A 71 17.26 3.75 -8.29
N ASP A 72 17.90 2.88 -9.08
CA ASP A 72 17.34 1.57 -9.42
C ASP A 72 17.31 0.69 -8.16
N GLY A 73 16.15 0.13 -7.86
CA GLY A 73 15.88 -0.61 -6.63
C GLY A 73 15.44 0.25 -5.45
N THR A 74 15.30 1.57 -5.61
CA THR A 74 14.72 2.42 -4.55
C THR A 74 13.21 2.21 -4.44
N VAL A 75 12.64 2.54 -3.28
CA VAL A 75 11.21 2.37 -3.01
C VAL A 75 10.38 3.33 -3.86
N PHE A 76 9.47 2.78 -4.66
CA PHE A 76 8.41 3.53 -5.32
C PHE A 76 7.24 3.73 -4.35
N GLN A 77 6.86 4.99 -4.10
CA GLN A 77 5.90 5.31 -3.04
C GLN A 77 4.43 5.20 -3.47
N ASN A 78 4.13 5.09 -4.76
CA ASN A 78 2.77 5.08 -5.30
C ASN A 78 1.88 6.21 -4.72
N ARG A 79 2.38 7.44 -4.67
CA ARG A 79 1.72 8.57 -3.98
C ARG A 79 0.42 8.99 -4.69
N GLU A 80 0.41 8.85 -6.00
CA GLU A 80 -0.70 9.16 -6.90
C GLU A 80 -1.74 8.02 -6.93
N ALA A 81 -1.49 6.91 -6.23
CA ALA A 81 -2.37 5.75 -6.11
C ALA A 81 -2.82 5.15 -7.46
N LEU A 82 -1.88 5.07 -8.41
CA LEU A 82 -2.10 4.48 -9.73
C LEU A 82 -1.98 2.95 -9.70
N LEU A 83 -1.12 2.41 -8.84
CA LEU A 83 -1.03 0.98 -8.57
C LEU A 83 -1.92 0.59 -7.38
N PRO A 84 -2.23 -0.71 -7.17
CA PRO A 84 -2.94 -1.17 -5.98
C PRO A 84 -2.34 -0.65 -4.67
N SER A 85 -3.20 -0.36 -3.69
CA SER A 85 -2.74 0.16 -2.39
C SER A 85 -2.06 -0.95 -1.58
N ARG A 86 -0.79 -0.75 -1.26
CA ARG A 86 0.09 -1.66 -0.50
C ARG A 86 0.90 -0.88 0.54
N SER A 87 1.55 -1.58 1.45
CA SER A 87 2.43 -0.96 2.46
C SER A 87 3.63 -0.27 1.81
N THR A 88 4.16 0.77 2.46
CA THR A 88 5.42 1.41 2.02
C THR A 88 6.54 0.39 1.99
N GLY A 89 7.32 0.41 0.91
CA GLY A 89 8.39 -0.57 0.66
C GLY A 89 7.96 -1.77 -0.19
N TYR A 90 6.66 -1.91 -0.49
CA TYR A 90 6.19 -2.99 -1.36
C TYR A 90 6.64 -2.83 -2.81
N TYR A 91 6.64 -1.59 -3.32
CA TYR A 91 7.01 -1.30 -4.70
C TYR A 91 8.43 -0.74 -4.81
N HIS A 92 9.17 -1.19 -5.83
CA HIS A 92 10.52 -0.71 -6.15
C HIS A 92 10.62 -0.30 -7.62
N GLU A 93 11.35 0.77 -7.92
CA GLU A 93 11.50 1.29 -9.29
C GLU A 93 12.85 0.96 -9.92
N TYR A 94 12.83 0.70 -11.23
CA TYR A 94 14.01 0.41 -12.04
C TYR A 94 13.94 1.13 -13.37
N THR A 95 15.07 1.65 -13.82
CA THR A 95 15.17 2.37 -15.09
C THR A 95 15.11 1.41 -16.27
N VAL A 96 14.25 1.72 -17.23
CA VAL A 96 14.30 1.14 -18.58
C VAL A 96 15.01 2.13 -19.48
N ILE A 97 16.14 1.72 -20.05
CA ILE A 97 16.96 2.61 -20.89
C ILE A 97 16.15 3.07 -22.11
N THR A 98 16.21 4.38 -22.39
CA THR A 98 15.67 4.95 -23.62
C THR A 98 16.81 5.15 -24.62
N PRO A 99 16.86 4.40 -25.74
CA PRO A 99 17.96 4.51 -26.70
C PRO A 99 18.14 5.95 -27.19
N GLY A 100 19.38 6.43 -27.13
CA GLY A 100 19.74 7.79 -27.56
C GLY A 100 19.44 8.89 -26.54
N SER A 101 18.84 8.57 -25.38
CA SER A 101 18.72 9.56 -24.30
C SER A 101 20.07 9.83 -23.63
N SER A 102 20.30 11.07 -23.20
CA SER A 102 21.46 11.46 -22.38
C SER A 102 21.20 11.35 -20.87
N ASP A 103 19.98 10.99 -20.47
CA ASP A 103 19.54 10.84 -19.08
C ASP A 103 18.81 9.49 -18.88
N ARG A 104 18.19 9.31 -17.70
CA ARG A 104 17.41 8.10 -17.36
C ARG A 104 16.17 7.90 -18.24
N GLY A 105 15.73 8.90 -19.00
CA GLY A 105 14.48 8.89 -19.75
C GLY A 105 13.24 8.77 -18.84
N ALA A 106 12.10 8.49 -19.45
CA ALA A 106 10.80 8.39 -18.77
C ALA A 106 10.36 6.94 -18.46
N ARG A 107 11.03 5.94 -19.05
CA ARG A 107 10.56 4.55 -18.99
C ARG A 107 11.04 3.83 -17.73
N ARG A 108 10.16 3.07 -17.08
CA ARG A 108 10.48 2.33 -15.85
C ARG A 108 9.79 0.98 -15.82
N ILE A 109 10.39 0.06 -15.06
CA ILE A 109 9.70 -1.08 -14.45
C ILE A 109 9.49 -0.73 -12.97
N VAL A 110 8.30 -1.01 -12.45
CA VAL A 110 8.01 -0.99 -11.02
C VAL A 110 7.60 -2.40 -10.61
N THR A 111 8.32 -3.01 -9.68
CA THR A 111 8.05 -4.37 -9.20
C THR A 111 7.26 -4.32 -7.91
N GLY A 112 6.30 -5.23 -7.72
CA GLY A 112 5.72 -5.57 -6.43
C GLY A 112 6.48 -6.69 -5.72
N GLU A 113 5.93 -7.19 -4.61
CA GLU A 113 6.48 -8.34 -3.88
C GLU A 113 5.92 -9.69 -4.37
N GLU A 114 4.79 -9.68 -5.09
CA GLU A 114 4.23 -10.90 -5.68
C GLU A 114 5.04 -11.33 -6.92
N ALA A 115 5.09 -12.64 -7.17
CA ALA A 115 5.82 -13.18 -8.31
C ALA A 115 5.24 -12.64 -9.62
N GLN A 116 6.10 -12.12 -10.50
CA GLN A 116 5.70 -11.56 -11.80
C GLN A 116 4.72 -10.37 -11.68
N GLU A 117 4.71 -9.68 -10.55
CA GLU A 117 3.97 -8.41 -10.38
C GLU A 117 4.85 -7.25 -10.86
N ASP A 118 5.01 -7.14 -12.17
CA ASP A 118 5.80 -6.09 -12.81
C ASP A 118 4.89 -5.11 -13.55
N TYR A 119 5.11 -3.82 -13.33
CA TYR A 119 4.40 -2.76 -14.02
C TYR A 119 5.36 -1.98 -14.91
N TYR A 120 4.97 -1.79 -16.16
CA TYR A 120 5.70 -0.93 -17.09
C TYR A 120 5.05 0.44 -17.17
N THR A 121 5.87 1.49 -17.17
CA THR A 121 5.46 2.85 -17.52
C THR A 121 6.41 3.39 -18.58
N ALA A 122 5.84 4.02 -19.61
CA ALA A 122 6.59 4.68 -20.67
C ALA A 122 6.74 6.19 -20.46
N ASP A 123 6.02 6.74 -19.48
CA ASP A 123 5.67 8.16 -19.36
C ASP A 123 5.96 8.72 -17.96
N HIS A 124 6.96 8.15 -17.27
CA HIS A 124 7.42 8.62 -15.97
C HIS A 124 6.29 8.65 -14.91
N TYR A 125 5.62 7.49 -14.78
CA TYR A 125 4.59 7.22 -13.78
C TYR A 125 3.27 7.98 -14.01
N GLU A 126 3.00 8.49 -15.22
CA GLU A 126 1.68 9.05 -15.56
C GLU A 126 0.65 7.93 -15.81
N SER A 127 1.08 6.80 -16.37
CA SER A 127 0.27 5.60 -16.55
C SER A 127 1.09 4.31 -16.37
N PHE A 128 0.39 3.20 -16.14
CA PHE A 128 0.98 1.88 -15.95
C PHE A 128 0.21 0.80 -16.69
N ASP A 129 0.96 -0.15 -17.23
CA ASP A 129 0.46 -1.45 -17.68
C ASP A 129 1.04 -2.55 -16.79
N LEU A 130 0.20 -3.48 -16.32
CA LEU A 130 0.67 -4.72 -15.71
C LEU A 130 1.26 -5.61 -16.81
N VAL A 131 2.48 -6.10 -16.61
CA VAL A 131 3.12 -7.03 -17.53
C VAL A 131 2.48 -8.41 -17.36
N ASP A 132 1.79 -8.86 -18.40
CA ASP A 132 1.35 -10.23 -18.53
C ASP A 132 2.53 -11.05 -19.03
N HIS A 133 3.03 -11.99 -18.22
CA HIS A 133 4.19 -12.83 -18.57
C HIS A 133 3.81 -14.08 -19.38
N ASP A 134 2.53 -14.34 -19.59
CA ASP A 134 2.02 -15.48 -20.37
C ASP A 134 1.87 -15.16 -21.86
N CYS A 135 2.04 -13.89 -22.24
CA CYS A 135 2.22 -13.39 -23.61
C CYS A 135 3.35 -12.37 -23.61
#